data_AF-A0A0C9ZE27-F1
#
_entry.id   AF-A0A0C9ZE27-F1
#
_cell.length_a   1.000
_cell.length_b   1.000
_cell.length_c   1.000
_cell.angle_alpha   90.00
_cell.angle_beta   90.00
_cell.angle_gamma   90.00
#
_symmetry.space_group_name_H-M   'P 1'
#
loop_
_entity.id
_entity.type
_entity.pdbx_description
1 polymer ?
#
loop_
_entity_poly.entity_id
_entity_poly.type
_entity_poly.pdbx_seq_one_letter_code
_entity_poly.pdbx_strand_id
1 'polypeptide(L)' 'LEEVEISYCACTPAPIHLMECGLFACSPVAPTLAVDLCVLEFMRRLFVRLTPNTTAWCEALESFLDAQGYQLKSKVCCI' A
#
# COMPACT_ATOMS: atom_id res chain seq x y z
N LEU A 1 5.21 -13.87 -4.57
CA LEU A 1 5.95 -12.80 -3.88
C LEU A 1 7.15 -12.48 -4.73
N GLU A 2 7.39 -11.21 -5.03
CA GLU A 2 8.62 -10.79 -5.71
C GLU A 2 9.67 -10.53 -4.63
N GLU A 3 10.88 -11.06 -4.81
CA GLU A 3 12.01 -10.85 -3.89
C GLU A 3 12.91 -9.77 -4.48
N VAL A 4 13.29 -8.80 -3.65
CA VAL A 4 14.17 -7.68 -4.02
C VAL A 4 15.38 -7.69 -3.10
N GLU A 5 16.57 -7.70 -3.69
CA GLU A 5 17.82 -7.56 -2.94
C GLU A 5 18.14 -6.09 -2.72
N ILE A 6 18.48 -5.74 -1.48
CA ILE A 6 18.81 -4.37 -1.09
C ILE A 6 20.15 -4.35 -0.37
N SER A 7 21.10 -3.61 -0.94
CA SER A 7 22.39 -3.34 -0.31
C SER A 7 22.27 -2.19 0.68
N TYR A 8 22.78 -2.35 1.90
CA TYR A 8 22.80 -1.30 2.91
C TYR A 8 24.12 -1.28 3.65
N CYS A 9 24.41 -0.19 4.35
CA CYS A 9 25.60 -0.07 5.19
C CYS A 9 25.26 0.60 6.52
N ALA A 10 26.24 0.68 7.43
CA ALA A 10 26.04 1.35 8.71
C ALA A 10 25.74 2.86 8.56
N CYS A 11 26.20 3.49 7.46
CA CYS A 11 25.97 4.91 7.18
C CYS A 11 24.53 5.18 6.73
N THR A 12 23.93 4.23 6.02
CA THR A 12 22.54 4.28 5.53
C THR A 12 21.86 2.94 5.84
N PRO A 13 21.22 2.83 7.02
CA PRO A 13 20.57 1.60 7.47
C PRO A 13 19.45 1.15 6.53
N ALA A 14 19.17 -0.17 6.52
CA ALA A 14 18.16 -0.78 5.65
C ALA A 14 16.77 -0.08 5.63
N PRO A 15 16.21 0.41 6.75
CA PRO A 15 14.94 1.14 6.72
C PRO A 15 14.97 2.42 5.86
N ILE A 16 16.11 3.11 5.78
CA ILE A 16 16.25 4.32 4.97
C ILE A 16 16.22 3.95 3.49
N HIS A 17 17.00 2.94 3.09
CA HIS A 17 17.05 2.48 1.70
C HIS A 17 15.70 1.93 1.23
N LEU A 18 14.98 1.22 2.11
CA LEU A 18 13.61 0.78 1.84
C LEU A 18 12.68 1.96 1.58
N MET A 19 12.73 3.01 2.40
CA MET A 19 11.92 4.21 2.18
C MET A 19 12.24 4.93 0.88
N GLU A 20 13.51 4.99 0.48
CA GLU A 20 13.92 5.54 -0.82
C GLU A 20 13.33 4.74 -2.01
N CYS A 21 13.14 3.43 -1.84
CA CYS A 21 12.45 2.57 -2.80
C CYS A 21 10.91 2.63 -2.72
N GLY A 22 10.34 3.50 -1.87
CA GLY A 22 8.89 3.57 -1.68
C GLY A 22 8.32 2.44 -0.80
N LEU A 23 9.18 1.77 -0.02
CA LEU A 23 8.81 0.65 0.85
C LEU A 23 8.93 1.04 2.33
N PHE A 24 7.94 0.64 3.12
CA PHE A 24 7.95 0.79 4.58
C PHE A 24 8.46 -0.49 5.24
N ALA A 25 9.56 -0.37 5.99
CA ALA A 25 10.08 -1.44 6.81
C ALA A 25 9.14 -1.78 7.98
N CYS A 26 8.63 -3.01 8.05
CA CYS A 26 7.76 -3.44 9.16
C CYS A 26 8.50 -3.63 10.49
N SER A 27 9.84 -3.55 10.49
CA SER A 27 10.69 -3.55 11.69
C SER A 27 11.91 -2.63 11.48
N PRO A 28 12.29 -1.81 12.48
CA PRO A 28 13.48 -0.97 12.41
C PRO A 28 14.78 -1.78 12.49
N VAL A 29 14.74 -2.96 13.12
CA VAL A 29 15.88 -3.86 13.26
C VAL A 29 15.57 -5.12 12.46
N ALA A 30 16.40 -5.40 11.45
CA ALA A 30 16.24 -6.53 10.54
C ALA A 30 14.83 -6.59 9.89
N PRO A 31 14.51 -5.69 8.94
CA PRO A 31 13.24 -5.75 8.23
C PRO A 31 13.09 -7.09 7.51
N THR A 32 12.17 -7.91 7.97
CA THR A 32 11.80 -9.20 7.34
C THR A 32 10.71 -9.04 6.29
N LEU A 33 9.99 -7.92 6.35
CA LEU A 33 8.92 -7.56 5.44
C LEU A 33 8.97 -6.06 5.22
N ALA A 34 8.81 -5.66 3.97
CA ALA A 34 8.55 -4.28 3.62
C ALA A 34 7.25 -4.20 2.81
N VAL A 35 6.47 -3.15 3.06
CA VAL A 35 5.17 -2.93 2.42
C VAL A 35 5.24 -1.66 1.59
N ASP A 36 4.69 -1.69 0.39
CA ASP A 36 4.61 -0.53 -0.47
C ASP A 36 3.87 0.65 0.20
N LEU A 37 4.45 1.84 0.14
CA LEU A 37 3.89 3.04 0.76
C LEU A 37 2.53 3.44 0.17
N CYS A 38 2.28 3.18 -1.11
CA CYS A 38 0.97 3.41 -1.72
C CYS A 38 -0.09 2.48 -1.10
N VAL A 39 0.27 1.24 -0.79
CA VAL A 39 -0.61 0.30 -0.09
C VAL A 39 -0.90 0.78 1.34
N LEU A 40 0.09 1.33 2.04
CA LEU A 40 -0.15 1.93 3.36
C LEU A 40 -1.03 3.17 3.28
N GLU A 41 -0.85 4.02 2.27
CA GLU A 41 -1.71 5.18 2.04
C GLU A 41 -3.15 4.77 1.72
N PHE A 42 -3.34 3.70 0.95
CA PHE A 42 -4.64 3.09 0.72
C PHE A 42 -5.29 2.64 2.04
N MET A 43 -4.56 1.86 2.85
CA MET A 43 -5.04 1.38 4.14
C MET A 43 -5.40 2.54 5.06
N ARG A 44 -4.60 3.60 5.11
CA ARG A 44 -4.90 4.83 5.86
C ARG A 44 -6.24 5.45 5.43
N ARG A 45 -6.48 5.60 4.13
CA ARG A 45 -7.74 6.14 3.59
C ARG A 45 -8.93 5.23 3.88
N LEU A 46 -8.71 3.92 3.81
CA LEU A 46 -9.69 2.91 4.17
C LEU A 46 -10.07 2.95 5.64
N PHE A 47 -9.11 3.07 6.55
CA PHE A 47 -9.36 3.12 7.99
C PHE A 47 -10.27 4.30 8.39
N VAL A 48 -10.15 5.44 7.71
CA VAL A 48 -11.04 6.60 7.90
C VAL A 48 -12.47 6.31 7.43
N ARG A 49 -12.64 5.41 6.47
CA ARG A 49 -13.92 5.04 5.84
C ARG A 49 -14.43 3.65 6.26
N LEU A 50 -13.79 3.02 7.25
CA LEU A 50 -14.04 1.66 7.72
C LEU A 50 -15.33 1.56 8.56
N THR A 51 -16.37 2.32 8.20
CA THR A 51 -17.73 1.99 8.60
C THR A 51 -18.06 0.58 8.09
N PRO A 52 -18.94 -0.19 8.76
CA PRO A 52 -19.26 -1.57 8.40
C PRO A 52 -20.19 -1.64 7.17
N ASN A 53 -19.90 -0.85 6.13
CA ASN A 53 -20.64 -0.79 4.89
C ASN A 53 -19.71 -1.18 3.74
N THR A 54 -19.94 -2.38 3.21
CA THR A 54 -19.21 -2.93 2.06
C THR A 54 -19.14 -1.94 0.88
N THR A 55 -20.16 -1.09 0.71
CA THR A 55 -20.21 -0.03 -0.30
C THR A 55 -19.13 1.04 -0.12
N ALA A 56 -18.92 1.59 1.08
CA ALA A 56 -17.92 2.66 1.26
C ALA A 56 -16.50 2.11 1.13
N TRP A 57 -16.29 0.84 1.47
CA TRP A 57 -15.04 0.14 1.20
C TRP A 57 -14.77 0.01 -0.31
N CYS A 58 -15.77 -0.41 -1.10
CA CYS A 58 -15.66 -0.50 -2.55
C CYS A 58 -15.38 0.86 -3.19
N GLU A 59 -16.10 1.91 -2.78
CA GLU A 59 -15.88 3.29 -3.28
C GLU A 59 -14.47 3.80 -2.95
N ALA A 60 -13.96 3.53 -1.74
CA ALA A 60 -12.61 3.92 -1.35
C ALA A 60 -11.54 3.18 -2.17
N LEU A 61 -11.76 1.89 -2.47
CA LEU A 61 -10.89 1.09 -3.32
C LEU A 61 -10.91 1.58 -4.77
N GLU A 62 -12.09 1.84 -5.34
CA GLU A 62 -12.23 2.38 -6.69
C GLU A 62 -11.53 3.74 -6.82
N SER A 63 -11.75 4.65 -5.88
CA SER A 63 -11.10 5.96 -5.88
C SER A 63 -9.57 5.86 -5.75
N PHE A 64 -9.07 4.94 -4.94
CA PHE A 64 -7.63 4.72 -4.80
C PHE A 64 -7.01 4.18 -6.10
N LEU A 65 -7.64 3.18 -6.71
CA LEU A 65 -7.15 2.58 -7.95
C LEU A 65 -7.23 3.55 -9.13
N ASP A 66 -8.31 4.33 -9.24
CA ASP A 66 -8.46 5.35 -10.28
C ASP A 66 -7.37 6.44 -10.17
N ALA A 67 -7.03 6.85 -8.94
CA ALA A 67 -5.92 7.79 -8.70
C ALA A 67 -4.54 7.21 -9.10
N GLN A 68 -4.42 5.89 -9.19
CA GLN A 68 -3.22 5.18 -9.65
C GLN A 68 -3.30 4.83 -11.16
N GLY A 69 -4.34 5.28 -11.87
CA GLY A 69 -4.56 5.01 -13.29
C GLY A 69 -5.21 3.66 -13.60
N TYR A 70 -5.64 2.92 -12.58
CA TYR A 70 -6.32 1.64 -12.72
C TYR A 70 -7.84 1.82 -12.65
N GLN A 71 -8.54 1.54 -13.75
CA GLN A 71 -10.00 1.56 -13.76
C GLN A 71 -10.58 0.20 -13.37
N LEU A 72 -11.25 0.14 -12.21
CA LEU A 72 -12.12 -0.98 -11.88
C LEU A 72 -13.40 -0.86 -12.73
N LYS A 73 -13.65 -1.86 -13.58
CA LYS A 73 -14.97 -2.02 -14.21
C LYS A 73 -15.94 -2.66 -13.22
N SER A 74 -16.31 -1.96 -12.15
CA SER A 74 -17.40 -2.42 -11.29
C SER A 74 -18.74 -2.10 -11.98
N LYS A 75 -19.28 -3.11 -12.66
CA LYS A 75 -20.68 -3.12 -13.07
C LYS A 75 -21.28 -4.46 -12.68
N VAL A 76 -21.96 -4.49 -11.53
CA VAL A 76 -23.23 -5.22 -11.50
C VAL A 76 -24.24 -4.22 -12.02
N CYS A 77 -24.48 -4.23 -13.33
CA CYS A 77 -25.72 -3.67 -13.84
C CYS A 77 -26.85 -4.46 -13.17
N CYS A 78 -27.57 -3.84 -12.23
CA CYS A 78 -28.95 -4.25 -11.99
C CYS A 78 -29.71 -3.94 -13.28
N ILE A 79 -29.93 -4.97 -14.09
CA ILE A 79 -30.94 -4.98 -15.16
C ILE A 79 -32.19 -5.63 -14.59
#